data_AF-A0A928VAZ5-F1
#
_entry.id   AF-A0A928VAZ5-F1
#
_cell.length_a   1.000
_cell.length_b   1.000
_cell.length_c   1.000
_cell.angle_alpha   90.00
_cell.angle_beta   90.00
_cell.angle_gamma   90.00
#
_symmetry.space_group_name_H-M   'P 1'
#
loop_
_entity.id
_entity.type
_entity.pdbx_description
1 polymer ?
#
loop_
_entity_poly.entity_id
_entity_poly.type
_entity_poly.pdbx_seq_one_letter_code
_entity_poly.pdbx_strand_id
1 'polypeptide(L)' 'MQVTETLAQGLKREYRVVLPVTELEERLSSELSTLKDKVRLNGFRPG' A
#
# COMPACT_ATOMS: atom_id res chain seq x y z
N MET A 1 -0.68 -7.69 7.87
CA MET A 1 -1.72 -8.20 6.94
C MET A 1 -2.36 -9.50 7.45
N GLN A 2 -3.69 -9.63 7.37
CA GLN A 2 -4.43 -10.88 7.66
C GLN A 2 -5.29 -11.25 6.45
N VAL A 3 -5.22 -12.49 5.97
CA VAL A 3 -5.97 -12.99 4.81
C VAL A 3 -6.88 -14.13 5.24
N THR A 4 -8.18 -14.01 4.97
CA THR A 4 -9.17 -15.03 5.30
C THR A 4 -9.90 -15.48 4.04
N GLU A 5 -9.80 -16.75 3.69
CA GLU A 5 -10.58 -17.34 2.59
C GLU A 5 -12.05 -17.48 3.05
N THR A 6 -12.97 -16.79 2.37
CA THR A 6 -14.36 -16.63 2.81
C THR A 6 -15.32 -17.54 2.05
N LEU A 7 -15.01 -17.88 0.79
CA LEU A 7 -15.87 -18.71 -0.04
C LEU A 7 -15.02 -19.54 -0.99
N ALA A 8 -15.22 -20.86 -0.97
CA ALA A 8 -14.62 -21.80 -1.90
C ALA A 8 -15.75 -22.61 -2.57
N GLN A 9 -16.17 -22.20 -3.76
CA GLN A 9 -17.15 -22.92 -4.58
C GLN A 9 -16.56 -23.18 -5.97
N GLY A 10 -16.28 -24.45 -6.26
CA GLY A 10 -15.62 -24.87 -7.50
C GLY A 10 -14.23 -24.26 -7.65
N LEU A 11 -14.00 -23.51 -8.75
CA LEU A 11 -12.75 -22.80 -9.02
C LEU A 11 -12.74 -21.35 -8.48
N LYS A 12 -13.87 -20.86 -7.96
CA LYS A 12 -13.94 -19.51 -7.38
C LYS A 12 -13.47 -19.55 -5.93
N ARG A 13 -12.54 -18.65 -5.62
CA ARG A 13 -12.06 -18.38 -4.26
C ARG A 13 -12.16 -16.90 -3.97
N GLU A 14 -12.78 -16.57 -2.84
CA GLU A 14 -12.90 -15.21 -2.36
C GLU A 14 -12.06 -15.05 -1.09
N TYR A 15 -11.24 -13.99 -1.05
CA TYR A 15 -10.37 -13.69 0.09
C TYR A 15 -10.70 -12.32 0.65
N ARG A 16 -10.92 -12.27 1.95
CA ARG A 16 -10.97 -11.03 2.72
C ARG A 16 -9.58 -10.72 3.23
N VAL A 17 -9.03 -9.59 2.80
CA VAL A 17 -7.73 -9.09 3.25
C VAL A 17 -7.97 -7.92 4.20
N VAL A 18 -7.51 -8.06 5.44
CA VAL A 18 -7.50 -6.98 6.42
C VAL A 18 -6.09 -6.44 6.52
N LEU A 19 -5.95 -5.15 6.19
CA LEU A 19 -4.70 -4.41 6.32
C LEU A 19 -4.72 -3.64 7.65
N PRO A 20 -3.73 -3.84 8.53
CA PRO A 20 -3.60 -3.04 9.74
C PRO A 20 -3.21 -1.60 9.38
N VAL A 21 -3.62 -0.65 10.23
CA VAL A 21 -3.39 0.80 10.01
C VAL A 21 -1.90 1.12 9.92
N THR A 22 -1.07 0.46 10.74
CA THR A 22 0.39 0.66 10.74
C THR A 22 1.03 0.31 9.40
N GLU A 23 0.57 -0.75 8.74
CA GLU A 23 1.08 -1.17 7.43
C GLU A 23 0.66 -0.19 6.31
N LEU A 24 -0.47 0.49 6.47
CA LEU A 24 -0.90 1.56 5.55
C LEU A 24 -0.03 2.81 5.71
N GLU A 25 0.26 3.23 6.94
CA GLU A 25 1.14 4.36 7.22
C GLU A 25 2.57 4.12 6.73
N GLU A 26 3.11 2.93 6.97
CA GLU A 26 4.43 2.54 6.47
C GLU A 26 4.49 2.61 4.94
N ARG A 27 3.51 2.03 4.23
CA ARG A 27 3.45 2.10 2.77
C ARG A 27 3.33 3.54 2.27
N LEU A 28 2.48 4.36 2.89
CA LEU A 28 2.32 5.76 2.54
C LEU A 28 3.63 6.53 2.69
N SER A 29 4.30 6.38 3.84
CA SER A 29 5.57 7.06 4.12
C SER A 29 6.67 6.63 3.16
N SER A 30 6.73 5.34 2.82
CA SER A 30 7.65 4.80 1.83
C SER A 30 7.39 5.41 0.45
N GLU A 31 6.16 5.40 -0.04
CA GLU A 31 5.80 5.99 -1.34
C GLU A 31 6.16 7.48 -1.40
N LEU A 32 5.82 8.25 -0.36
CA LEU A 32 6.17 9.66 -0.27
C LEU A 32 7.68 9.89 -0.30
N SER A 33 8.47 9.04 0.39
CA SER A 33 9.93 9.13 0.35
C SER A 33 10.47 8.90 -1.07
N THR A 34 9.95 7.89 -1.79
CA THR A 34 10.39 7.62 -3.17
C THR A 34 9.95 8.71 -4.15
N LEU A 35 8.80 9.35 -3.93
CA LEU A 35 8.30 10.43 -4.77
C LEU A 35 9.11 11.71 -4.58
N LYS A 36 9.54 12.00 -3.35
CA LYS A 36 10.39 13.16 -3.03
C LYS A 36 11.67 13.17 -3.89
N ASP A 37 12.28 12.00 -4.10
CA ASP A 37 13.49 11.88 -4.90
C ASP A 37 13.23 12.00 -6.42
N LYS A 38 12.02 11.68 -6.87
CA LYS A 38 11.64 11.65 -8.29
C LYS A 38 11.04 12.96 -8.79
N VAL A 39 10.37 13.71 -7.92
CA VAL A 39 9.62 14.92 -8.32
C VAL A 39 10.48 16.17 -8.11
N ARG A 40 10.58 17.00 -9.15
CA ARG A 40 11.17 18.34 -9.06
C ARG A 40 10.06 19.37 -9.02
N LEU A 41 9.85 19.98 -7.85
CA LEU A 41 8.90 21.07 -7.66
C LEU A 41 9.62 22.42 -7.80
N ASN A 42 9.09 23.31 -8.64
CA ASN A 42 9.64 24.65 -8.81
C ASN A 42 9.58 25.42 -7.49
N GLY A 43 10.72 25.99 -7.07
CA GLY A 43 10.85 26.68 -5.78
C GLY A 43 11.21 25.78 -4.59
N PHE A 44 11.28 24.45 -4.78
CA PHE A 44 11.74 23.51 -3.76
C PHE A 44 13.08 22.88 -4.16
N ARG A 45 13.96 22.71 -3.18
CA ARG A 45 15.27 22.07 -3.41
C ARG A 45 15.03 20.59 -3.76
N PRO A 46 15.62 20.07 -4.85
CA PRO A 46 15.48 18.66 -5.21
C PRO A 46 16.00 17.72 -4.13
N GLY A 47 15.26 16.62 -3.90
CA GLY A 47 15.51 15.65 -2.83
C GLY A 47 14.89 16.10 -1.51
#